data_AF-A0A933J2J6-F1
#
_entry.id   AF-A0A933J2J6-F1
#
_cell.length_a   1.000
_cell.length_b   1.000
_cell.length_c   1.000
_cell.angle_alpha   90.00
_cell.angle_beta   90.00
_cell.angle_gamma   90.00
#
_symmetry.space_group_name_H-M   'P 1'
#
loop_
_entity.id
_entity.type
_entity.pdbx_description
1 polymer ?
#
loop_
_entity_poly.entity_id
_entity_poly.type
_entity_poly.pdbx_seq_one_letter_code
_entity_poly.pdbx_strand_id
1 'polypeptide(L)'
;MATSLDQVLERTLAVLPVTKDDLLVRGIAGEVTDRIVELKKAAARFQDKYKSPSLLEGRIKQEGVSPDDHTLYTDLIEWRAIESEVRELLAILGEI
;
A
#
# COMPACT_ATOMS: atom_id res chain seq x y z
N MET A 1 -5.24 -16.06 -31.86
CA MET A 1 -6.48 -15.37 -31.43
C MET A 1 -6.30 -15.01 -29.97
N ALA A 2 -6.43 -13.72 -29.60
CA ALA A 2 -6.41 -13.34 -28.20
C ALA A 2 -7.71 -13.85 -27.55
N THR A 3 -7.59 -14.65 -26.50
CA THR A 3 -8.75 -15.11 -25.72
C THR A 3 -9.32 -13.92 -24.95
N SER A 4 -10.64 -13.70 -25.00
CA SER A 4 -11.26 -12.63 -24.20
C SER A 4 -11.29 -13.02 -22.73
N LEU A 5 -11.24 -12.03 -21.83
CA LEU A 5 -11.33 -12.27 -20.38
C LEU A 5 -12.61 -13.03 -20.03
N ASP A 6 -13.72 -12.72 -20.69
CA ASP A 6 -15.00 -13.41 -20.48
C ASP A 6 -14.92 -14.90 -20.81
N GLN A 7 -14.24 -15.28 -21.90
CA GLN A 7 -14.04 -16.69 -22.26
C GLN A 7 -13.18 -17.43 -21.24
N VAL A 8 -12.18 -16.77 -20.66
CA VAL A 8 -11.35 -17.38 -19.60
C VAL A 8 -12.17 -17.52 -18.32
N LEU A 9 -12.98 -16.52 -17.98
CA LEU A 9 -13.82 -16.54 -16.79
C LEU A 9 -14.88 -17.64 -16.88
N GLU A 10 -15.61 -17.76 -17.99
CA GLU A 10 -16.59 -18.83 -18.20
C GLU A 10 -15.97 -20.22 -18.05
N ARG A 11 -14.80 -20.44 -18.67
CA ARG A 11 -14.07 -21.71 -18.56
C ARG A 11 -13.61 -22.00 -17.14
N THR A 12 -13.21 -20.96 -16.40
CA THR A 12 -12.75 -21.09 -15.00
C THR A 12 -13.92 -21.46 -14.10
N LEU A 13 -15.06 -20.78 -14.23
CA LEU A 13 -16.28 -21.05 -13.44
C LEU A 13 -16.91 -22.42 -13.77
N ALA A 14 -16.67 -22.96 -14.97
CA ALA A 14 -17.12 -24.31 -15.32
C ALA A 14 -16.33 -25.42 -14.61
N VAL A 15 -15.11 -25.14 -14.13
CA VAL A 15 -14.20 -26.13 -13.52
C VAL A 15 -14.05 -25.93 -12.02
N LEU A 16 -14.04 -24.68 -11.56
CA LEU A 16 -13.89 -24.33 -10.15
C LEU A 16 -15.25 -24.08 -9.50
N PRO A 17 -15.53 -24.64 -8.31
CA PRO A 17 -16.76 -24.40 -7.57
C PRO A 17 -16.71 -23.04 -6.84
N VAL A 18 -16.54 -21.96 -7.61
CA VAL A 18 -16.47 -20.58 -7.13
C VAL A 18 -17.35 -19.71 -8.01
N THR A 19 -17.85 -18.62 -7.44
CA THR A 19 -18.59 -17.60 -8.20
C THR A 19 -17.63 -16.58 -8.81
N LYS A 20 -18.15 -15.76 -9.74
CA LYS A 20 -17.42 -14.60 -10.26
C LYS A 20 -17.05 -13.63 -9.12
N ASP A 21 -17.99 -13.40 -8.21
CA ASP A 21 -17.78 -12.48 -7.09
C ASP A 21 -16.70 -13.00 -6.14
N ASP A 22 -16.66 -14.32 -5.88
CA ASP A 22 -15.57 -14.94 -5.09
C ASP A 22 -14.19 -14.68 -5.71
N LEU A 23 -14.08 -14.78 -7.04
CA LEU A 23 -12.83 -14.52 -7.76
C LEU A 23 -12.44 -13.04 -7.69
N LEU A 24 -13.41 -12.13 -7.85
CA LEU A 24 -13.19 -10.70 -7.75
C LEU A 24 -12.76 -10.29 -6.35
N VAL A 25 -13.46 -10.75 -5.31
CA VAL A 25 -13.11 -10.48 -3.90
C VAL A 25 -11.71 -10.99 -3.59
N ARG A 26 -11.37 -12.22 -3.98
CA ARG A 26 -10.01 -12.76 -3.77
C ARG A 26 -8.95 -11.97 -4.54
N GLY A 27 -9.24 -11.55 -5.76
CA GLY A 27 -8.33 -10.73 -6.56
C GLY A 27 -8.05 -9.37 -5.93
N ILE A 28 -9.12 -8.66 -5.51
CA ILE A 28 -9.03 -7.38 -4.82
C ILE A 28 -8.27 -7.54 -3.50
N ALA A 29 -8.66 -8.53 -2.67
CA ALA A 29 -8.01 -8.80 -1.40
C ALA A 29 -6.50 -9.11 -1.57
N GLY A 30 -6.15 -9.88 -2.61
CA GLY A 30 -4.77 -10.20 -2.95
C GLY A 30 -3.96 -8.96 -3.30
N GLU A 31 -4.43 -8.17 -4.26
CA GLU A 31 -3.75 -6.94 -4.71
C GLU A 31 -3.57 -5.94 -3.56
N VAL A 32 -4.62 -5.73 -2.77
CA VAL A 32 -4.58 -4.82 -1.61
C VAL A 32 -3.59 -5.32 -0.55
N THR A 33 -3.57 -6.63 -0.28
CA THR A 33 -2.63 -7.21 0.69
C THR A 33 -1.19 -7.07 0.23
N ASP A 34 -0.91 -7.36 -1.04
CA ASP A 34 0.43 -7.23 -1.62
C ASP A 34 0.93 -5.80 -1.54
N ARG A 35 0.06 -4.83 -1.88
CA ARG A 35 0.39 -3.41 -1.77
C ARG A 35 0.68 -2.97 -0.34
N ILE A 36 -0.10 -3.43 0.64
CA ILE A 36 0.17 -3.17 2.07
C ILE A 36 1.55 -3.72 2.47
N VAL A 37 1.93 -4.91 1.98
CA VAL A 37 3.24 -5.51 2.29
C VAL A 37 4.37 -4.67 1.71
N GLU A 38 4.26 -4.19 0.47
CA GLU A 38 5.24 -3.28 -0.14
C GLU A 38 5.40 -1.99 0.66
N LEU A 39 4.28 -1.36 1.01
CA LEU A 39 4.25 -0.13 1.79
C LEU A 39 4.87 -0.31 3.17
N LYS A 40 4.61 -1.44 3.86
CA LYS A 40 5.24 -1.75 5.15
C LYS A 40 6.74 -1.96 5.03
N LYS A 41 7.22 -2.61 3.96
CA LYS A 41 8.66 -2.71 3.68
C LYS A 41 9.29 -1.34 3.42
N ALA A 42 8.61 -0.47 2.68
CA ALA A 42 9.06 0.90 2.47
C ALA A 42 9.08 1.69 3.78
N ALA A 43 8.07 1.58 4.63
CA ALA A 43 8.03 2.21 5.95
C ALA A 43 9.17 1.75 6.88
N ALA A 44 9.58 0.48 6.79
CA ALA A 44 10.66 -0.08 7.60
C ALA A 44 11.98 0.69 7.42
N ARG A 45 12.28 1.20 6.21
CA ARG A 45 13.49 1.99 5.97
C ARG A 45 13.49 3.33 6.72
N PHE A 46 12.32 3.96 6.86
CA PHE A 46 12.16 5.19 7.63
C PHE A 46 12.17 4.90 9.13
N GLN A 47 11.55 3.79 9.54
CA GLN A 47 11.60 3.30 10.91
C GLN A 47 13.04 3.03 11.35
N ASP A 48 13.87 2.42 10.50
CA ASP A 48 15.28 2.18 10.82
C ASP A 48 16.08 3.47 10.93
N LYS A 49 15.87 4.41 9.99
CA LYS A 49 16.57 5.70 9.89
C LYS A 49 16.19 6.69 11.00
N TYR A 50 14.91 6.76 11.35
CA TYR A 50 14.35 7.83 12.19
C TYR A 50 13.63 7.35 13.45
N LYS A 51 13.40 6.05 13.61
CA LYS A 51 12.74 5.38 14.76
C LYS A 51 11.26 5.67 14.95
N SER A 52 10.76 6.85 14.59
CA SER A 52 9.33 7.13 14.49
C SER A 52 9.07 8.41 13.69
N PRO A 53 7.87 8.57 13.11
CA PRO A 53 7.47 9.81 12.44
C PRO A 53 7.53 11.03 13.37
N SER A 54 7.15 10.85 14.65
CA SER A 54 7.17 11.92 15.64
C SER A 54 8.57 12.40 15.97
N LEU A 55 9.57 11.50 15.99
CA LEU A 55 10.96 11.89 16.20
C LEU A 55 11.52 12.65 15.00
N LEU A 56 11.21 12.21 13.78
CA LEU A 56 11.56 12.94 12.56
C LEU A 56 10.92 14.34 12.53
N GLU A 57 9.65 14.44 12.87
CA GLU A 57 8.94 15.71 12.93
C GLU A 57 9.52 16.65 14.01
N GLY A 58 9.86 16.11 15.19
CA GLY A 58 10.52 16.86 16.25
C GLY A 58 11.88 17.41 15.80
N ARG A 59 12.65 16.59 15.08
CA ARG A 59 13.94 16.98 14.51
C ARG A 59 13.80 18.13 13.51
N ILE A 60 12.84 18.03 12.58
CA ILE A 60 12.56 19.09 11.61
C ILE A 60 12.16 20.40 12.31
N LYS A 61 11.38 20.34 13.39
CA LYS A 61 10.99 21.53 14.16
C LYS A 61 12.17 22.18 14.90
N GLN A 62 13.17 21.40 15.31
CA GLN A 62 14.34 21.89 16.03
C GLN A 62 15.43 22.41 15.10
N GLU A 63 15.73 21.67 14.03
CA GLU A 63 16.82 21.97 13.09
C GLU A 63 16.37 22.93 11.98
N GLY A 64 15.05 23.03 11.74
CA GLY A 64 14.50 23.65 10.54
C GLY A 64 14.70 22.77 9.31
N VAL A 65 14.19 23.25 8.17
CA VAL A 65 14.47 22.64 6.87
C VAL A 65 15.47 23.56 6.17
N SER A 66 16.63 23.01 5.82
CA SER A 66 17.63 23.74 5.03
C SER A 66 17.08 24.04 3.64
N PRO A 67 17.23 25.25 3.08
CA PRO A 67 16.82 25.54 1.70
C PRO A 67 17.53 24.69 0.64
N ASP A 68 18.72 24.18 0.97
CA ASP A 68 19.57 23.39 0.08
C ASP A 68 19.44 21.88 0.31
N ASP A 69 18.84 21.47 1.43
CA ASP A 69 18.62 20.07 1.77
C ASP A 69 17.25 19.85 2.43
N HIS A 70 16.32 19.35 1.61
CA HIS A 70 14.95 19.07 2.01
C HIS A 70 14.74 17.60 2.42
N THR A 71 15.81 16.80 2.53
CA THR A 71 15.72 15.34 2.71
C THR A 71 14.85 14.95 3.90
N LEU A 72 15.02 15.61 5.06
CA LEU A 72 14.20 15.30 6.25
C LEU A 72 12.71 15.54 6.00
N TYR A 73 12.39 16.65 5.33
CA TYR A 73 11.01 17.02 5.04
C TYR A 73 10.37 16.10 4.00
N THR A 74 11.11 15.77 2.93
CA THR A 74 10.68 14.82 1.91
C THR A 74 10.45 13.44 2.53
N ASP A 75 11.38 12.96 3.37
CA ASP A 75 11.23 11.67 4.04
C ASP A 75 9.99 11.66 4.97
N LEU A 76 9.69 12.77 5.66
CA LEU A 76 8.49 12.89 6.49
C LEU A 76 7.22 12.84 5.66
N ILE A 77 7.17 13.53 4.52
CA ILE A 77 6.02 13.50 3.61
C ILE A 77 5.81 12.08 3.09
N GLU A 78 6.87 11.43 2.60
CA GLU A 78 6.77 10.09 2.04
C GLU A 78 6.31 9.08 3.09
N TRP A 79 6.84 9.17 4.33
CA TRP A 79 6.38 8.31 5.41
C TRP A 79 4.90 8.51 5.73
N ARG A 80 4.43 9.76 5.80
CA ARG A 80 2.99 10.06 6.04
C ARG A 80 2.10 9.58 4.90
N ALA A 81 2.56 9.70 3.65
CA ALA A 81 1.84 9.16 2.49
C ALA A 81 1.67 7.65 2.60
N ILE A 82 2.73 6.93 2.96
CA ILE A 82 2.68 5.48 3.20
C ILE A 82 1.68 5.14 4.32
N GLU A 83 1.70 5.85 5.44
CA GLU A 83 0.75 5.61 6.54
C GLU A 83 -0.71 5.85 6.14
N SER A 84 -0.96 6.88 5.32
CA SER A 84 -2.30 7.17 4.79
C SER A 84 -2.76 6.07 3.84
N GLU A 85 -1.92 5.69 2.88
CA GLU A 85 -2.25 4.66 1.90
C GLU A 85 -2.51 3.31 2.56
N VAL A 86 -1.69 2.90 3.54
CA VAL A 86 -1.92 1.67 4.32
C VAL A 86 -3.26 1.73 5.06
N ARG A 87 -3.63 2.89 5.63
CA ARG A 87 -4.90 3.04 6.33
C ARG A 87 -6.10 2.88 5.40
N GLU A 88 -6.05 3.48 4.22
CA GLU A 88 -7.10 3.36 3.20
C GLU A 88 -7.23 1.91 2.70
N LEU A 89 -6.11 1.25 2.42
CA LEU A 89 -6.08 -0.15 1.99
C LEU A 89 -6.63 -1.09 3.07
N LEU A 90 -6.32 -0.84 4.35
CA LEU A 90 -6.90 -1.61 5.45
C LEU A 90 -8.41 -1.37 5.61
N ALA A 91 -8.90 -0.16 5.33
CA ALA A 91 -10.33 0.12 5.31
C ALA A 91 -11.03 -0.67 4.20
N ILE A 92 -10.45 -0.69 2.99
CA ILE A 92 -10.96 -1.49 1.86
C ILE A 92 -11.00 -2.98 2.23
N LEU A 93 -9.95 -3.53 2.85
CA LEU A 93 -9.96 -4.93 3.33
C LEU A 93 -11.03 -5.21 4.39
N GLY A 94 -11.44 -4.21 5.17
CA GLY A 94 -12.50 -4.35 6.16
C GLY A 94 -13.91 -4.28 5.57
N GLU A 95 -14.05 -3.83 4.33
CA GLU A 95 -15.33 -3.70 3.62
C GLU A 95 -15.64 -4.89 2.70
N ILE A 96 -14.65 -5.73 2.41
CA ILE A 96 -14.77 -6.94 1.57
C ILE A 96 -14.81 -8.22 2.41
#